data_AF-A0A2N2IWN6-F1
#
_entry.id   AF-A0A2N2IWN6-F1
#
_cell.length_a   1.000
_cell.length_b   1.000
_cell.length_c   1.000
_cell.angle_alpha   90.00
_cell.angle_beta   90.00
_cell.angle_gamma   90.00
#
_symmetry.space_group_name_H-M   'P 1'
#
loop_
_entity.id
_entity.type
_entity.pdbx_description
1 polymer ?
#
loop_
_entity_poly.entity_id
_entity_poly.type
_entity_poly.pdbx_seq_one_letter_code
_entity_poly.pdbx_strand_id
1 'polypeptide(L)'
;MLLLQNTAAHGGAVDSPATKADHPTDAPSVIVLKSESGKRPAIFPHAKHQTKHDCDTCHRNENFPTDKKWDLKTGHALCMGCHKAKNEGPTKCNNACHQ
;
A
#
# COMPACT_ATOMS: atom_id res chain seq x y z
N MET A 1 39.03 -14.64 -37.29
CA MET A 1 38.38 -13.45 -36.71
C MET A 1 37.87 -13.81 -35.33
N LEU A 2 38.41 -13.13 -34.32
CA LEU A 2 38.08 -13.28 -32.90
C LEU A 2 36.89 -12.35 -32.58
N LEU A 3 35.79 -12.85 -32.01
CA LEU A 3 34.83 -12.06 -31.23
C LEU A 3 34.47 -12.93 -30.01
N LEU A 4 35.21 -12.77 -28.91
CA LEU A 4 34.83 -11.98 -27.73
C LEU A 4 33.44 -12.34 -27.16
N GLN A 5 33.52 -12.99 -26.00
CA GLN A 5 32.44 -13.23 -25.04
C GLN A 5 31.78 -11.90 -24.63
N ASN A 6 30.47 -11.91 -24.36
CA ASN A 6 29.87 -10.87 -23.54
C ASN A 6 28.91 -11.48 -22.52
N THR A 7 29.44 -11.70 -21.32
CA THR A 7 28.70 -11.90 -20.07
C THR A 7 28.25 -10.53 -19.54
N ALA A 8 26.95 -10.31 -19.38
CA ALA A 8 26.38 -9.26 -18.53
C ALA A 8 25.07 -9.81 -17.95
N ALA A 9 25.09 -10.30 -16.71
CA ALA A 9 24.84 -9.55 -15.48
C ALA A 9 23.33 -9.37 -15.19
N HIS A 10 22.81 -10.22 -14.31
CA HIS A 10 21.56 -9.98 -13.57
C HIS A 10 21.86 -8.92 -12.51
N GLY A 11 21.66 -7.66 -12.86
CA GLY A 11 21.81 -6.53 -11.95
C GLY A 11 21.10 -5.32 -12.52
N GLY A 12 19.96 -4.97 -11.93
CA GLY A 12 19.19 -3.79 -12.32
C GLY A 12 18.01 -3.61 -11.39
N ALA A 13 18.25 -2.95 -10.27
CA ALA A 13 17.21 -2.22 -9.56
C ALA A 13 16.49 -1.33 -10.57
N VAL A 14 15.20 -1.57 -10.80
CA VAL A 14 14.35 -0.62 -11.53
C VAL A 14 13.72 0.30 -10.51
N ASP A 15 14.45 1.37 -10.22
CA ASP A 15 13.92 2.60 -9.66
C ASP A 15 12.97 3.25 -10.68
N SER A 16 11.77 2.68 -10.83
CA SER A 16 10.68 3.34 -11.56
C SER A 16 9.74 3.99 -10.55
N PRO A 17 9.65 5.33 -10.47
CA PRO A 17 8.55 5.97 -9.77
C PRO A 17 7.31 5.76 -10.64
N ALA A 18 6.45 4.82 -10.26
CA ALA A 18 5.16 4.69 -10.91
C ALA A 18 4.40 6.01 -10.66
N THR A 19 4.20 6.80 -11.70
CA THR A 19 3.51 8.08 -11.55
C THR A 19 2.00 7.81 -11.47
N LYS A 20 1.24 8.78 -10.92
CA LYS A 20 -0.23 8.70 -10.88
C LYS A 20 -0.86 8.47 -12.27
N ALA A 21 -0.17 8.86 -13.35
CA ALA A 21 -0.62 8.67 -14.73
C ALA A 21 -0.51 7.22 -15.23
N ASP A 22 0.37 6.41 -14.61
CA ASP A 22 0.58 5.01 -14.96
C ASP A 22 -0.34 4.07 -14.15
N HIS A 23 -1.05 4.61 -13.16
CA HIS A 23 -2.01 3.87 -12.35
C HIS A 23 -3.33 3.67 -13.12
N PRO A 24 -3.96 2.49 -12.99
CA PRO A 24 -5.29 2.27 -13.58
C PRO A 24 -6.23 3.39 -13.17
N THR A 25 -6.90 3.99 -14.16
CA THR A 25 -7.89 5.07 -13.95
C THR A 25 -9.05 4.67 -13.04
N ASP A 26 -9.17 3.38 -12.75
CA ASP A 26 -10.26 2.75 -12.04
C ASP A 26 -9.91 2.39 -10.59
N ALA A 27 -8.80 2.90 -10.03
CA ALA A 27 -8.50 2.70 -8.62
C ALA A 27 -9.64 3.28 -7.74
N PRO A 28 -10.31 2.45 -6.91
CA PRO A 28 -11.49 2.88 -6.19
C PRO A 28 -11.17 4.01 -5.21
N SER A 29 -12.03 5.02 -5.17
CA SER A 29 -11.88 6.19 -4.29
C SER A 29 -12.07 5.83 -2.81
N VAL A 30 -12.83 4.77 -2.55
CA VAL A 30 -13.05 4.16 -1.24
C VAL A 30 -12.92 2.65 -1.37
N ILE A 31 -12.14 2.04 -0.49
CA ILE A 31 -11.92 0.61 -0.41
C ILE A 31 -12.55 0.09 0.87
N VAL A 32 -13.34 -0.98 0.76
CA VAL A 32 -13.86 -1.72 1.91
C VAL A 32 -12.97 -2.93 2.13
N LEU A 33 -12.17 -2.89 3.20
CA LEU A 33 -11.34 -4.01 3.62
C LEU A 33 -12.19 -4.96 4.47
N LYS A 34 -12.47 -6.14 3.92
CA LYS A 34 -13.22 -7.18 4.63
C LYS A 34 -12.48 -7.55 5.91
N SER A 35 -13.24 -7.71 6.99
CA SER A 35 -12.74 -8.25 8.25
C SER A 35 -13.26 -9.67 8.43
N GLU A 36 -12.74 -10.36 9.45
CA GLU A 36 -13.27 -11.67 9.86
C GLU A 36 -14.78 -11.61 10.13
N SER A 37 -15.46 -12.75 10.00
CA SER A 37 -16.91 -12.85 10.19
C SER A 37 -17.33 -12.30 11.56
N GLY A 38 -18.40 -11.50 11.58
CA GLY A 38 -18.89 -10.84 12.80
C GLY A 38 -18.10 -9.60 13.24
N LYS A 39 -17.06 -9.19 12.49
CA LYS A 39 -16.36 -7.92 12.68
C LYS A 39 -16.78 -6.91 11.61
N ARG A 40 -16.79 -5.64 12.00
CA ARG A 40 -17.08 -4.53 11.09
C ARG A 40 -15.91 -4.34 10.13
N PRO A 41 -16.16 -4.19 8.81
CA PRO A 41 -15.10 -3.98 7.83
C PRO A 41 -14.39 -2.65 8.06
N ALA A 42 -13.14 -2.54 7.62
CA ALA A 42 -12.45 -1.27 7.62
C ALA A 42 -12.75 -0.48 6.33
N ILE A 43 -13.08 0.80 6.48
CA ILE A 43 -13.37 1.70 5.36
C ILE A 43 -12.14 2.57 5.12
N PHE A 44 -11.47 2.34 4.00
CA PHE A 44 -10.27 3.09 3.61
C PHE A 44 -10.59 4.12 2.52
N PRO A 45 -10.56 5.43 2.85
CA PRO A 45 -10.74 6.47 1.85
C PRO A 45 -9.45 6.65 1.04
N HIS A 46 -9.19 5.74 0.11
CA HIS A 46 -8.00 5.73 -0.74
C HIS A 46 -7.79 7.08 -1.44
N ALA A 47 -8.88 7.69 -1.93
CA ALA A 47 -8.83 8.98 -2.59
C ALA A 47 -8.34 10.13 -1.69
N LYS A 48 -8.58 10.05 -0.37
CA LYS A 48 -8.06 11.06 0.57
C LYS A 48 -6.57 10.87 0.81
N HIS A 49 -6.09 9.64 0.85
CA HIS A 49 -4.68 9.35 1.10
C HIS A 49 -3.81 9.69 -0.11
N GLN A 50 -4.25 9.38 -1.34
CA GLN A 50 -3.53 9.77 -2.56
C GLN A 50 -3.36 11.28 -2.73
N THR A 51 -4.18 12.11 -2.08
CA THR A 51 -4.03 13.58 -2.14
C THR A 51 -2.92 14.11 -1.24
N LYS A 52 -2.44 13.28 -0.31
CA LYS A 52 -1.47 13.66 0.72
C LYS A 52 -0.16 12.89 0.64
N HIS A 53 -0.16 11.74 -0.02
CA HIS A 53 0.95 10.79 -0.01
C HIS A 53 1.19 10.22 -1.40
N ASP A 54 2.45 9.95 -1.72
CA ASP A 54 2.85 9.26 -2.93
C ASP A 54 2.45 7.77 -2.86
N CYS A 55 2.18 7.17 -4.01
CA CYS A 55 1.74 5.77 -4.14
C CYS A 55 2.65 4.80 -3.38
N ASP A 56 3.97 5.01 -3.48
CA ASP A 56 4.98 4.15 -2.87
C ASP A 56 4.94 4.16 -1.34
N THR A 57 4.39 5.20 -0.72
CA THR A 57 4.21 5.29 0.75
C THR A 57 3.46 4.07 1.29
N CYS A 58 2.50 3.56 0.52
CA CYS A 58 1.74 2.37 0.87
C CYS A 58 2.20 1.16 0.06
N HIS A 59 2.31 1.29 -1.26
CA HIS A 59 2.49 0.13 -2.15
C HIS A 59 3.89 -0.50 -2.11
N ARG A 60 4.91 0.20 -1.61
CA ARG A 60 6.26 -0.35 -1.36
C ARG A 60 6.54 -0.59 0.12
N ASN A 61 5.55 -0.41 0.99
CA ASN A 61 5.70 -0.71 2.41
C ASN A 61 5.74 -2.23 2.61
N GLU A 62 6.62 -2.71 3.50
CA GLU A 62 6.74 -4.14 3.83
C GLU A 62 5.43 -4.78 4.35
N ASN A 63 4.54 -3.97 4.93
CA ASN A 63 3.26 -4.41 5.47
C ASN A 63 2.13 -4.36 4.43
N PHE A 64 2.41 -3.96 3.19
CA PHE A 64 1.42 -3.96 2.12
C PHE A 64 1.28 -5.37 1.52
N PRO A 65 0.11 -6.02 1.63
CA PRO A 65 -0.09 -7.36 1.06
C PRO A 65 -0.26 -7.25 -0.46
N THR A 66 0.74 -7.71 -1.21
CA THR A 66 0.73 -7.69 -2.69
C THR A 66 -0.37 -8.57 -3.30
N ASP A 67 -0.81 -9.60 -2.58
CA ASP A 67 -1.92 -10.48 -2.97
C ASP A 67 -3.30 -9.91 -2.59
N LYS A 68 -3.33 -8.68 -2.04
CA LYS A 68 -4.53 -7.96 -1.57
C LYS A 68 -5.28 -8.69 -0.45
N LYS A 69 -4.67 -9.69 0.19
CA LYS A 69 -5.24 -10.36 1.37
C LYS A 69 -4.82 -9.60 2.62
N TRP A 70 -5.73 -8.76 3.11
CA TRP A 70 -5.52 -8.02 4.34
C TRP A 70 -5.85 -8.88 5.56
N ASP A 71 -5.02 -8.75 6.59
CA ASP A 71 -5.28 -9.29 7.92
C ASP A 71 -5.12 -8.20 8.99
N LEU A 72 -5.44 -8.56 10.24
CA LEU A 72 -5.35 -7.65 11.38
C LEU A 72 -3.91 -7.10 11.56
N LYS A 73 -2.90 -7.95 11.35
CA LYS A 73 -1.50 -7.60 11.60
C LYS A 73 -1.00 -6.59 10.57
N THR A 74 -1.10 -6.92 9.29
CA THR A 74 -0.65 -6.09 8.15
C THR A 74 -1.42 -4.77 8.09
N GLY A 75 -2.75 -4.82 8.27
CA GLY A 75 -3.60 -3.64 8.32
C GLY A 75 -3.24 -2.70 9.46
N HIS A 76 -3.09 -3.21 10.69
CA HIS A 76 -2.72 -2.36 11.81
C HIS A 76 -1.26 -1.89 11.76
N ALA A 77 -0.33 -2.72 11.27
CA ALA A 77 1.07 -2.34 11.12
C ALA A 77 1.23 -1.19 10.10
N LEU A 78 0.59 -1.30 8.93
CA LEU A 78 0.66 -0.24 7.93
C LEU A 78 -0.12 1.01 8.36
N CYS A 79 -1.44 0.84 8.57
CA CYS A 79 -2.36 1.97 8.73
C CYS A 79 -2.17 2.65 10.08
N MET A 80 -2.30 1.89 11.18
CA MET A 80 -2.15 2.48 12.51
C MET A 80 -0.69 2.85 12.80
N GLY A 81 0.28 2.13 12.24
CA GLY A 81 1.70 2.47 12.37
C GLY A 81 2.01 3.86 11.80
N CYS A 82 1.58 4.13 10.56
CA CYS A 82 1.74 5.45 9.94
C CYS A 82 1.02 6.54 10.73
N HIS A 83 -0.24 6.29 11.15
CA HIS A 83 -1.01 7.25 11.94
C HIS A 83 -0.36 7.60 13.28
N LYS A 84 0.20 6.60 13.98
CA LYS A 84 0.96 6.82 15.21
C LYS A 84 2.23 7.62 14.97
N ALA A 85 3.00 7.25 13.94
CA ALA A 85 4.27 7.91 13.63
C ALA A 85 4.08 9.39 13.26
N LYS A 86 3.00 9.72 12.54
CA LYS A 86 2.66 11.11 12.17
C LYS A 86 1.82 11.83 13.22
N ASN A 87 1.35 11.13 14.25
CA ASN A 87 0.35 11.62 15.19
C ASN A 87 -0.91 12.20 14.50
N GLU A 88 -1.32 11.55 13.41
CA GLU A 88 -2.43 11.96 12.56
C GLU A 88 -3.32 10.76 12.23
N GLY A 89 -4.64 10.94 12.25
CA GLY A 89 -5.59 9.88 11.93
C GLY A 89 -5.88 8.91 13.09
N PRO A 90 -6.75 7.91 12.86
CA PRO A 90 -7.20 7.00 13.91
C PRO A 90 -6.12 5.99 14.35
N THR A 91 -5.87 5.93 15.65
CA THR A 91 -4.91 5.01 16.29
C THR A 91 -5.54 4.12 17.37
N LYS A 92 -6.85 4.28 17.62
CA LYS A 92 -7.61 3.53 18.63
C LYS A 92 -8.57 2.55 17.96
N CYS A 93 -8.89 1.45 18.64
CA CYS A 93 -9.89 0.47 18.21
C CYS A 93 -11.32 0.99 18.42
N ASN A 94 -11.64 2.13 17.80
CA ASN A 94 -12.98 2.71 17.77
C ASN A 94 -13.56 2.58 16.35
N ASN A 95 -14.76 3.14 16.15
CA ASN A 95 -15.47 3.03 14.88
C ASN A 95 -14.93 4.00 13.80
N ALA A 96 -13.68 4.45 13.90
CA ALA A 96 -13.09 5.36 12.91
C ALA A 96 -12.52 4.63 11.70
N CYS A 97 -11.94 3.43 11.90
CA CYS A 97 -11.47 2.57 10.80
C CYS A 97 -12.51 1.51 10.45
N HIS A 98 -12.92 0.71 11.45
CA HIS A 98 -13.88 -0.36 11.29
C HIS A 98 -15.29 0.21 11.48
N GLN A 99 -16.19 0.09 10.52
CA GLN A 99 -17.56 0.65 10.56
C GLN A 99 -18.61 -0.35 10.10
#